data_AF-A0A849H7P3-F1
#
_entry.id   AF-A0A849H7P3-F1
#
_cell.length_a   1.000
_cell.length_b   1.000
_cell.length_c   1.000
_cell.angle_alpha   90.00
_cell.angle_beta   90.00
_cell.angle_gamma   90.00
#
_symmetry.space_group_name_H-M   'P 1'
#
loop_
_entity.id
_entity.type
_entity.pdbx_description
1 polymer ?
#
loop_
_entity_poly.entity_id
_entity_poly.type
_entity_poly.pdbx_seq_one_letter_code
_entity_poly.pdbx_strand_id
1 'polypeptide(L)'
;MNESMERVNLDPLDPGSKDPGFWLRFHGRVLAQAEAELARRRMAQDWSLSEVVFQWRKPLVPLTLLAATLAGIFVMANEEPGPLLSPVALEEALVLDVVGEPIPTVLGSAAELDETEFLTAAGGFRP
;
A
#
# COMPACT_ATOMS: atom_id res chain seq x y z
N MET A 1 -43.00 -17.37 19.92
CA MET A 1 -43.45 -17.57 18.53
C MET A 1 -43.33 -16.21 17.88
N ASN A 2 -42.23 -15.94 17.18
CA ASN A 2 -41.96 -14.62 16.64
C ASN A 2 -42.83 -14.44 15.39
N GLU A 3 -43.85 -13.60 15.49
CA GLU A 3 -44.56 -13.08 14.33
C GLU A 3 -43.52 -12.46 13.40
N SER A 4 -43.22 -13.17 12.33
CA SER A 4 -42.39 -12.68 11.24
C SER A 4 -43.04 -11.40 10.73
N MET A 5 -42.42 -10.25 11.06
CA MET A 5 -42.75 -8.92 10.56
C MET A 5 -43.38 -9.03 9.18
N GLU A 6 -44.65 -8.68 9.10
CA GLU A 6 -45.39 -8.51 7.86
C GLU A 6 -44.52 -7.66 6.92
N ARG A 7 -43.96 -8.29 5.88
CA ARG A 7 -43.06 -7.60 4.96
C ARG A 7 -43.92 -6.64 4.14
N VAL A 8 -43.85 -5.36 4.49
CA VAL A 8 -44.52 -4.28 3.75
C VAL A 8 -44.04 -4.33 2.30
N ASN A 9 -44.99 -4.42 1.37
CA ASN A 9 -44.69 -4.38 -0.06
C ASN A 9 -44.23 -2.97 -0.46
N LEU A 10 -42.96 -2.83 -0.85
CA LEU A 10 -42.35 -1.57 -1.26
C LEU A 10 -42.34 -1.38 -2.79
N ASP A 11 -42.77 -2.36 -3.58
CA ASP A 11 -42.82 -2.27 -5.05
C ASP A 11 -43.60 -1.04 -5.54
N PRO A 12 -44.69 -0.59 -4.89
CA PRO A 12 -45.39 0.63 -5.30
C PRO A 12 -44.57 1.92 -5.13
N LEU A 13 -43.56 1.91 -4.26
CA LEU A 13 -42.66 3.03 -4.00
C LEU A 13 -41.42 3.00 -4.90
N ASP A 14 -41.11 1.87 -5.52
CA ASP A 14 -40.02 1.77 -6.48
C ASP A 14 -40.48 2.25 -7.87
N PRO A 15 -40.02 3.42 -8.35
CA PRO A 15 -40.32 3.86 -9.72
C PRO A 15 -39.75 2.92 -10.79
N GLY A 16 -38.75 2.10 -10.46
CA GLY A 16 -38.19 1.07 -11.33
C GLY A 16 -39.08 -0.16 -11.53
N SER A 17 -40.08 -0.39 -10.66
CA SER A 17 -40.98 -1.54 -10.77
C SER A 17 -41.93 -1.43 -11.98
N LYS A 18 -42.27 -0.20 -12.38
CA LYS A 18 -43.17 0.10 -13.51
C LYS A 18 -42.43 0.45 -14.80
N ASP A 19 -41.14 0.79 -14.73
CA ASP A 19 -40.34 1.29 -15.84
C ASP A 19 -38.91 0.71 -15.77
N PRO A 20 -38.67 -0.43 -16.46
CA PRO A 20 -37.35 -1.02 -16.56
C PRO A 20 -36.35 -0.02 -17.15
N GLY A 21 -35.35 0.36 -16.35
CA GLY A 21 -34.33 1.34 -16.74
C GLY A 21 -34.57 2.77 -16.25
N PHE A 22 -35.66 3.03 -15.50
CA PHE A 22 -35.86 4.30 -14.81
C PHE A 22 -34.61 4.73 -14.03
N TRP A 23 -34.07 3.82 -13.21
CA TRP A 23 -32.89 4.10 -12.38
C TRP A 23 -31.66 4.45 -13.19
N LEU A 24 -31.42 3.78 -14.32
CA LEU A 24 -30.28 4.06 -15.20
C LEU A 24 -30.38 5.47 -15.79
N ARG A 25 -31.56 5.85 -16.28
CA ARG A 25 -31.79 7.19 -16.87
C ARG A 25 -31.79 8.28 -15.80
N PHE A 26 -32.38 8.01 -14.64
CA PHE A 26 -32.37 8.92 -13.50
C PHE A 26 -30.94 9.20 -13.06
N HIS A 27 -30.16 8.14 -12.81
CA HIS A 27 -28.75 8.24 -12.45
C HIS A 27 -27.95 9.00 -13.51
N GLY A 28 -28.14 8.69 -14.79
CA GLY A 28 -27.49 9.40 -15.90
C GLY A 28 -27.79 10.89 -15.90
N ARG A 29 -29.06 11.30 -15.71
CA ARG A 29 -29.45 12.71 -15.62
C ARG A 29 -28.85 13.41 -14.41
N VAL A 30 -28.90 12.77 -13.24
CA VAL A 30 -28.34 13.31 -12.00
C VAL A 30 -26.82 13.52 -12.15
N LEU A 31 -26.11 12.53 -12.68
CA LEU A 31 -24.66 12.65 -12.89
C LEU A 31 -24.33 13.74 -13.92
N ALA A 32 -25.03 13.80 -15.05
CA ALA A 32 -24.80 14.83 -16.06
C ALA A 32 -25.02 16.25 -15.49
N GLN A 33 -26.04 16.43 -14.66
CA GLN A 33 -26.30 17.71 -14.00
C GLN A 33 -25.28 18.02 -12.90
N ALA A 34 -24.80 17.00 -12.20
CA ALA A 34 -23.81 17.13 -11.14
C ALA A 34 -22.36 17.26 -11.66
N GLU A 35 -22.09 16.93 -12.92
CA GLU A 35 -20.74 16.83 -13.48
C GLU A 35 -19.92 18.10 -13.28
N ALA A 36 -20.50 19.28 -13.57
CA ALA A 36 -19.83 20.56 -13.41
C ALA A 36 -19.46 20.87 -11.95
N GLU A 37 -20.34 20.52 -11.01
CA GLU A 37 -20.11 20.73 -9.58
C GLU A 37 -19.14 19.69 -9.00
N LEU A 38 -19.20 18.44 -9.47
CA LEU A 38 -18.22 17.40 -9.12
C LEU A 38 -16.82 17.76 -9.64
N ALA A 39 -16.73 18.30 -10.85
CA ALA A 39 -15.47 18.80 -11.41
C ALA A 39 -14.93 19.98 -10.59
N ARG A 40 -15.79 20.94 -10.23
CA ARG A 40 -15.41 22.06 -9.36
C ARG A 40 -14.90 21.58 -8.00
N ARG A 41 -15.60 20.66 -7.36
CA ARG A 41 -15.18 20.08 -6.06
C ARG A 41 -13.89 19.31 -6.19
N ARG A 42 -13.70 18.56 -7.27
CA ARG A 42 -12.43 17.85 -7.53
C ARG A 42 -11.25 18.80 -7.71
N MET A 43 -11.47 19.97 -8.32
CA MET A 43 -10.43 20.99 -8.46
C MET A 43 -10.16 21.77 -7.18
N ALA A 44 -11.19 21.96 -6.34
CA ALA A 44 -11.08 22.66 -5.05
C ALA A 44 -10.60 21.75 -3.90
N GLN A 45 -10.60 20.43 -4.12
CA GLN A 45 -10.14 19.45 -3.14
C GLN A 45 -8.65 19.22 -3.35
N ASP A 46 -7.85 19.51 -2.32
CA ASP A 46 -6.45 19.12 -2.28
C ASP A 46 -6.34 17.60 -2.45
N TRP A 47 -5.34 17.16 -3.22
CA TRP A 47 -5.16 15.76 -3.56
C TRP A 47 -5.15 14.90 -2.29
N SER A 48 -6.19 14.08 -2.13
CA SER A 48 -6.25 13.18 -0.98
C SER A 48 -5.18 12.09 -1.13
N LEU A 49 -4.55 11.71 -0.03
CA LEU A 49 -3.55 10.62 0.00
C LEU A 49 -4.11 9.33 -0.62
N SER A 50 -5.41 9.06 -0.41
CA SER A 50 -6.10 7.92 -1.02
C SER A 50 -6.13 7.98 -2.55
N GLU A 51 -6.36 9.17 -3.13
CA GLU A 51 -6.40 9.34 -4.59
C GLU A 51 -5.04 9.01 -5.22
N VAL A 52 -3.95 9.47 -4.58
CA VAL A 52 -2.57 9.18 -4.99
C VAL A 52 -2.32 7.67 -4.97
N VAL A 53 -2.59 7.01 -3.85
CA VAL A 53 -2.39 5.55 -3.70
C VAL A 53 -3.20 4.77 -4.75
N PHE A 54 -4.46 5.14 -4.97
CA PHE A 54 -5.30 4.49 -5.96
C PHE A 54 -4.87 4.73 -7.40
N GLN A 55 -4.24 5.88 -7.69
CA GLN A 55 -3.70 6.19 -9.00
C GLN A 55 -2.41 5.40 -9.28
N TRP A 56 -1.62 5.09 -8.26
CA TRP A 56 -0.39 4.28 -8.38
C TRP A 56 -0.66 2.81 -8.69
N ARG A 57 -1.87 2.30 -8.42
CA ARG A 57 -2.25 0.91 -8.75
C ARG A 57 -2.17 0.60 -10.25
N LYS A 58 -2.57 1.57 -11.10
CA LYS A 58 -2.68 1.38 -12.55
C LYS A 58 -1.31 1.19 -13.21
N PRO A 59 -0.27 1.99 -12.90
CA PRO A 59 1.07 1.77 -13.44
C PRO A 59 1.85 0.66 -12.71
N LEU A 60 1.55 0.35 -11.45
CA LEU A 60 2.31 -0.66 -10.69
C LEU A 60 2.24 -2.06 -11.33
N VAL A 61 1.06 -2.50 -11.74
CA VAL A 61 0.88 -3.84 -12.33
C VAL A 61 1.68 -4.05 -13.62
N PRO A 62 1.59 -3.19 -14.66
CA PRO A 62 2.41 -3.36 -15.86
C PRO A 62 3.90 -3.18 -15.58
N LEU A 63 4.28 -2.33 -14.62
CA LEU A 63 5.69 -2.10 -14.27
C LEU A 63 6.32 -3.32 -13.59
N THR A 64 5.62 -3.95 -12.63
CA THR A 64 6.13 -5.16 -11.97
C THR A 64 6.19 -6.34 -12.92
N LEU A 65 5.23 -6.45 -13.85
CA LEU A 65 5.26 -7.45 -14.90
C LEU A 65 6.46 -7.25 -15.83
N LEU A 66 6.72 -6.01 -16.27
CA LEU A 66 7.92 -5.67 -17.05
C LEU A 66 9.20 -6.02 -16.28
N ALA A 67 9.30 -5.64 -15.01
CA ALA A 67 10.45 -5.95 -14.18
C ALA A 67 10.67 -7.46 -14.03
N ALA A 68 9.61 -8.24 -13.79
CA ALA A 68 9.68 -9.69 -13.71
C ALA A 68 10.12 -10.34 -15.02
N THR A 69 9.61 -9.84 -16.16
CA THR A 69 10.03 -10.34 -17.48
C THR A 69 11.50 -10.06 -17.77
N LEU A 70 11.99 -8.86 -17.45
CA LEU A 70 13.39 -8.50 -17.62
C LEU A 70 14.29 -9.32 -16.70
N ALA A 71 13.89 -9.53 -15.44
CA ALA A 71 14.62 -10.38 -14.50
C ALA A 71 14.70 -11.83 -15.01
N GLY A 72 13.59 -12.39 -15.52
CA GLY A 72 13.57 -13.72 -16.12
C GLY A 72 14.51 -13.85 -17.33
N ILE A 73 14.54 -12.83 -18.20
CA ILE A 73 15.47 -12.78 -19.34
C ILE A 73 16.92 -12.73 -18.84
N PHE A 74 17.22 -11.94 -17.83
CA PHE A 74 18.56 -11.84 -17.26
C PHE A 74 19.04 -13.17 -16.67
N VAL A 75 18.17 -13.90 -15.96
CA VAL A 75 18.51 -15.22 -15.39
C VAL A 75 18.83 -16.22 -16.51
N MET A 76 18.02 -16.25 -17.57
CA MET A 76 18.24 -17.16 -18.71
C MET A 76 19.46 -16.77 -19.54
N ALA A 77 19.74 -15.47 -19.66
CA ALA A 77 20.88 -14.97 -20.44
C ALA A 77 22.23 -15.16 -19.72
N ASN A 78 22.22 -15.26 -18.39
CA ASN A 78 23.42 -15.48 -17.56
C ASN A 78 23.44 -16.89 -16.97
N GLU A 79 22.89 -17.87 -17.69
CA GLU A 79 23.05 -19.29 -17.38
C GLU A 79 24.49 -19.73 -17.70
N GLU A 80 25.47 -19.15 -17.01
CA GLU A 80 26.76 -19.78 -16.81
C GLU A 80 26.52 -21.04 -15.97
N PRO A 81 27.18 -22.18 -16.29
CA PRO A 81 27.18 -23.32 -15.39
C PRO A 81 27.95 -22.90 -14.14
N GLY A 82 27.24 -22.27 -13.20
CA GLY A 82 27.75 -22.00 -11.87
C GLY A 82 28.25 -23.32 -11.29
N PRO A 83 29.43 -23.34 -10.64
CA PRO A 83 29.94 -24.56 -10.03
C PRO A 83 28.82 -25.12 -9.15
N LEU A 84 28.48 -26.40 -9.36
CA LEU A 84 27.48 -27.13 -8.59
C LEU A 84 27.66 -26.73 -7.13
N LEU A 85 26.77 -25.86 -6.63
CA LEU A 85 26.80 -25.44 -5.24
C LEU A 85 26.49 -26.71 -4.46
N SER A 86 27.55 -27.38 -4.01
CA SER A 86 27.47 -28.36 -2.94
C SER A 86 26.62 -27.72 -1.86
N PRO A 87 25.55 -28.38 -1.37
CA PRO A 87 24.71 -27.80 -0.33
C PRO A 87 25.56 -27.63 0.93
N VAL A 88 26.18 -26.46 1.06
CA VAL A 88 26.84 -26.02 2.27
C VAL A 88 25.71 -25.80 3.27
N ALA A 89 25.75 -26.54 4.38
CA ALA A 89 24.77 -26.38 5.44
C ALA A 89 24.79 -24.90 5.89
N LEU A 90 23.63 -24.33 6.24
CA LEU A 90 23.51 -22.94 6.69
C LEU A 90 24.56 -22.57 7.76
N GLU A 91 24.92 -23.55 8.58
CA GLU A 91 25.93 -23.47 9.63
C GLU A 91 27.36 -23.28 9.10
N GLU A 92 27.75 -23.96 8.01
CA GLU A 92 29.04 -23.76 7.35
C GLU A 92 29.12 -22.41 6.62
N ALA A 93 28.00 -21.94 6.05
CA ALA A 93 27.93 -20.63 5.40
C ALA A 93 28.09 -19.47 6.39
N LEU A 94 27.50 -19.60 7.58
CA LEU A 94 27.66 -18.62 8.67
C LEU A 94 29.08 -18.58 9.23
N VAL A 95 29.81 -19.69 9.18
CA VAL A 95 31.21 -19.77 9.62
C VAL A 95 32.17 -19.26 8.55
N LEU A 96 31.86 -19.45 7.26
CA LEU A 96 32.71 -19.00 6.15
C LEU A 96 32.79 -17.47 6.01
N ASP A 97 31.71 -16.76 6.33
CA ASP A 97 31.61 -15.30 6.13
C ASP A 97 32.06 -14.49 7.37
N VAL A 98 32.32 -15.17 8.50
CA VAL A 98 32.90 -14.57 9.72
C VAL A 98 34.43 -14.67 9.68
N VAL A 99 35.02 -14.29 8.55
CA VAL A 99 36.46 -13.98 8.50
C VAL A 99 36.60 -12.52 8.91
N GLY A 100 37.06 -12.35 10.15
CA GLY A 100 36.93 -11.13 10.93
C GLY A 100 37.45 -9.85 10.28
N GLU A 101 36.55 -8.87 10.16
CA GLU A 101 36.89 -7.51 10.56
C GLU A 101 36.34 -7.27 11.97
N PRO A 102 37.13 -6.74 12.91
CA PRO A 102 36.62 -6.41 14.23
C PRO A 102 35.49 -5.39 14.08
N ILE A 103 34.31 -5.72 14.62
CA ILE A 103 33.21 -4.77 14.80
C ILE A 103 33.83 -3.48 15.35
N PRO A 104 33.68 -2.32 14.67
CA PRO A 104 34.29 -1.09 15.15
C PRO A 104 33.82 -0.85 16.58
N THR A 105 34.78 -0.78 17.50
CA THR A 105 34.60 -0.63 18.96
C THR A 105 33.84 0.65 19.32
N VAL A 106 33.48 1.47 18.34
CA VAL A 106 32.63 2.65 18.42
C VAL A 106 31.22 2.31 18.92
N LEU A 107 30.74 1.07 18.73
CA LEU A 107 29.47 0.61 19.34
C LEU A 107 29.64 0.01 20.75
N GLY A 108 30.88 -0.05 21.27
CA GLY A 108 31.21 -0.65 22.56
C GLY A 108 31.31 0.33 23.73
N SER A 109 31.12 1.64 23.50
CA SER A 109 31.24 2.65 24.56
C SER A 109 30.15 3.73 24.45
N ALA A 110 29.04 3.47 25.12
CA ALA A 110 28.18 4.49 25.74
C ALA A 110 27.69 3.84 27.05
N ALA A 111 28.49 3.78 28.12
CA ALA A 111 28.72 4.92 29.03
C ALA A 111 27.44 5.74 29.16
N GLU A 112 26.73 5.52 30.28
CA GLU A 112 25.53 6.20 30.74
C GLU A 112 25.12 7.40 29.89
N LEU A 113 24.13 7.19 29.03
CA LEU A 113 23.36 8.31 28.51
C LEU A 113 22.61 8.89 29.72
N ASP A 114 23.17 9.92 30.33
CA ASP A 114 22.45 10.73 31.32
C ASP A 114 21.29 11.43 30.60
N GLU A 115 20.13 10.78 30.65
CA GLU A 115 18.87 11.21 30.03
C GLU A 115 18.49 12.64 30.45
N THR A 116 18.99 13.12 31.59
CA THR A 116 18.68 14.45 32.11
C THR A 116 19.41 15.56 31.35
N GLU A 117 20.65 15.34 30.91
CA GLU A 117 21.44 16.34 30.17
C GLU A 117 20.85 16.57 28.77
N PHE A 118 20.42 15.49 28.10
CA PHE A 118 19.78 15.55 26.78
C PHE A 118 18.48 16.37 26.79
N LEU A 119 17.67 16.24 27.84
CA LEU A 119 16.41 16.99 27.98
C LEU A 119 16.64 18.47 28.32
N THR A 120 17.69 18.81 29.05
CA THR A 120 18.06 20.21 29.31
C THR A 120 18.68 20.91 28.09
N ALA A 121 19.44 20.20 27.27
CA ALA A 121 20.08 20.76 26.08
C ALA A 121 19.09 21.03 24.93
N ALA A 122 18.01 20.25 24.83
CA ALA A 122 17.00 20.38 23.78
C ALA A 122 16.02 21.56 23.94
N GLY A 123 16.18 22.38 24.98
CA GLY A 123 15.46 23.64 25.10
C GLY A 123 13.95 23.48 25.26
N GLY A 124 13.52 23.12 26.47
CA GLY A 124 12.27 23.66 27.03
C GLY A 124 11.15 22.65 27.28
N PHE A 125 11.17 22.04 28.46
CA PHE A 125 9.96 21.91 29.26
C PHE A 125 10.28 22.39 30.68
N ARG A 126 9.60 23.46 31.12
CA ARG A 126 9.51 23.81 32.54
C ARG A 126 8.10 23.43 33.01
N PRO A 127 7.96 22.79 34.19
CA PRO A 127 6.67 22.45 34.78
C PRO A 127 5.82 23.69 35.09
#